data_AF-A0A329B8I7-F1
#
_entry.id   AF-A0A329B8I7-F1
#
_cell.length_a   1.000
_cell.length_b   1.000
_cell.length_c   1.000
_cell.angle_alpha   90.00
_cell.angle_beta   90.00
_cell.angle_gamma   90.00
#
_symmetry.space_group_name_H-M   'P 1'
#
loop_
_entity.id
_entity.type
_entity.pdbx_description
1 polymer ?
#
loop_
_entity_poly.entity_id
_entity_poly.type
_entity_poly.pdbx_seq_one_letter_code
_entity_poly.pdbx_strand_id
1 'polypeptide(L)'
;VAVASAASHGTATASGTSITYTPTAGYSGADSFTYTATNASGTSSPATVSITVTAQPASVVSSARTLRVGEAVTVDLTDGATGGPFTSARVISLTPASAGQAIIVTEQPASAPVQRMMLSAAAPAPRYTLRFIPAAAFSGSAIATFALSNGTSTASGTVTFTVQARPDPSKNAEVIGLVNAQNRSAERFASTQMANFNRRLEQLHQNTCHGNAFGIKLGAGGATIPVADLATAAANALSGKTPNGDVANGSKRPTKVATTTAPAGDSRPAVAAPAAPSAAAGDCSSEPLAFWTDGFVNFGSNDTRHGRGTDFTTVGLSGGLDYRVSSALTLGVGLGYGNDRSLIGSDDTRSDADAISAAVYASFHPMPQVFIDGVLGYSWISFDSRRYVTADPSSGYARGSRDASQVFGSLTGSYEHRQGNLLLAPYGRLNAAITRFDAFSESGGGMYALHYGDQTQRYVTSFLGLRSSYDLPTSWGMVTPTLRIEWGHNFSNSGGVDLSYADLVGGPVYRLNTDPLSSNFVNVDLGADISLSKLWLLGIGYKTSLGASGEQNQLFRIGLTSRF
;
A
#
# COMPACT_ATOMS: atom_id res chain seq x y z
N VAL A 1 -83.18 0.09 -28.56
CA VAL A 1 -82.36 -0.76 -29.45
C VAL A 1 -81.71 -1.84 -28.62
N ALA A 2 -81.57 -3.07 -29.13
CA ALA A 2 -80.92 -4.18 -28.45
C ALA A 2 -79.96 -4.93 -29.40
N VAL A 3 -78.84 -5.41 -28.87
CA VAL A 3 -77.88 -6.25 -29.62
C VAL A 3 -78.45 -7.67 -29.71
N ALA A 4 -78.59 -8.18 -30.92
CA ALA A 4 -79.22 -9.47 -31.22
C ALA A 4 -78.20 -10.60 -31.44
N SER A 5 -77.02 -10.28 -32.00
CA SER A 5 -75.85 -11.18 -32.00
C SER A 5 -74.61 -10.37 -31.61
N ALA A 6 -73.79 -10.94 -30.73
CA ALA A 6 -72.57 -10.30 -30.26
C ALA A 6 -71.48 -10.28 -31.35
N ALA A 7 -70.62 -9.27 -31.29
CA ALA A 7 -69.40 -9.24 -32.10
C ALA A 7 -68.41 -10.31 -31.60
N SER A 8 -67.56 -10.82 -32.49
CA SER A 8 -66.61 -11.89 -32.14
C SER A 8 -65.33 -11.34 -31.48
N HIS A 9 -65.01 -10.06 -31.71
CA HIS A 9 -63.74 -9.44 -31.31
C HIS A 9 -63.96 -8.04 -30.69
N GLY A 10 -65.11 -7.84 -30.06
CA GLY A 10 -65.46 -6.63 -29.35
C GLY A 10 -66.79 -6.75 -28.62
N THR A 11 -67.14 -5.74 -27.83
CA THR A 11 -68.41 -5.65 -27.12
C THR A 11 -69.25 -4.53 -27.73
N ALA A 12 -70.44 -4.89 -28.22
CA ALA A 12 -71.45 -3.93 -28.63
C ALA A 12 -72.45 -3.74 -27.48
N THR A 13 -72.62 -2.51 -27.01
CA THR A 13 -73.54 -2.17 -25.90
C THR A 13 -74.56 -1.15 -26.39
N ALA A 14 -75.83 -1.49 -26.33
CA ALA A 14 -76.92 -0.58 -26.70
C ALA A 14 -77.31 0.33 -25.52
N SER A 15 -77.48 1.62 -25.78
CA SER A 15 -78.00 2.62 -24.84
C SER A 15 -79.01 3.52 -25.56
N GLY A 16 -80.29 3.36 -25.22
CA GLY A 16 -81.39 4.04 -25.92
C GLY A 16 -81.47 3.64 -27.40
N THR A 17 -81.15 4.60 -28.28
CA THR A 17 -81.08 4.42 -29.75
C THR A 17 -79.66 4.29 -30.29
N SER A 18 -78.64 4.40 -29.43
CA SER A 18 -77.22 4.31 -29.82
C SER A 18 -76.62 2.96 -29.45
N ILE A 19 -75.63 2.50 -30.21
CA ILE A 19 -74.80 1.33 -29.88
C ILE A 19 -73.34 1.78 -29.84
N THR A 20 -72.68 1.52 -28.72
CA THR A 20 -71.24 1.72 -28.57
C THR A 20 -70.55 0.38 -28.81
N TYR A 21 -69.66 0.32 -29.79
CA TYR A 21 -68.78 -0.82 -30.02
C TYR A 21 -67.40 -0.54 -29.44
N THR A 22 -66.89 -1.46 -28.63
CA THR A 22 -65.54 -1.42 -28.07
C THR A 22 -64.80 -2.68 -28.51
N PRO A 23 -63.81 -2.59 -29.43
CA PRO A 23 -63.05 -3.76 -29.85
C PRO A 23 -62.25 -4.34 -28.67
N THR A 24 -62.00 -5.65 -28.72
CA THR A 24 -61.04 -6.29 -27.82
C THR A 24 -59.68 -5.64 -28.00
N ALA A 25 -59.01 -5.29 -26.90
CA ALA A 25 -57.70 -4.65 -26.94
C ALA A 25 -56.70 -5.47 -27.76
N GLY A 26 -56.05 -4.84 -28.74
CA GLY A 26 -55.10 -5.49 -29.66
C GLY A 26 -55.73 -6.17 -30.89
N TYR A 27 -57.06 -6.23 -31.01
CA TYR A 27 -57.69 -6.75 -32.21
C TYR A 27 -57.63 -5.74 -33.37
N SER A 28 -57.35 -6.25 -34.57
CA SER A 28 -57.53 -5.53 -35.83
C SER A 28 -58.05 -6.50 -36.88
N GLY A 29 -58.97 -6.04 -37.73
CA GLY A 29 -59.67 -6.89 -38.67
C GLY A 29 -61.15 -6.56 -38.78
N ALA A 30 -61.86 -7.35 -39.59
CA ALA A 30 -63.29 -7.24 -39.74
C ALA A 30 -64.01 -7.83 -38.52
N ASP A 31 -65.05 -7.16 -38.03
CA ASP A 31 -65.97 -7.70 -37.04
C ASP A 31 -67.40 -7.31 -37.41
N SER A 32 -68.39 -7.99 -36.84
CA SER A 32 -69.79 -7.68 -37.11
C SER A 32 -70.68 -8.08 -35.96
N PHE A 33 -71.72 -7.30 -35.73
CA PHE A 33 -72.80 -7.63 -34.80
C PHE A 33 -74.14 -7.31 -35.45
N THR A 34 -75.22 -7.88 -34.93
CA THR A 34 -76.58 -7.53 -35.36
C THR A 34 -77.37 -6.86 -34.24
N TYR A 35 -78.34 -6.00 -34.60
CA TYR A 35 -79.22 -5.33 -33.64
C TYR A 35 -80.67 -5.31 -34.10
N THR A 36 -81.59 -5.16 -33.15
CA THR A 36 -83.03 -4.92 -33.39
C THR A 36 -83.48 -3.61 -32.75
N ALA A 37 -84.44 -2.94 -33.37
CA ALA A 37 -85.11 -1.77 -32.82
C ALA A 37 -86.55 -2.13 -32.44
N THR A 38 -87.02 -1.62 -31.29
CA THR A 38 -88.40 -1.84 -30.82
C THR A 38 -89.05 -0.49 -30.57
N ASN A 39 -90.27 -0.32 -31.06
CA ASN A 39 -91.14 0.81 -30.74
C ASN A 39 -92.52 0.31 -30.30
N ALA A 40 -93.50 1.21 -30.16
CA ALA A 40 -94.86 0.84 -29.77
C ALA A 40 -95.58 -0.11 -30.75
N SER A 41 -95.09 -0.27 -31.98
CA SER A 41 -95.68 -1.09 -33.04
C SER A 41 -95.05 -2.48 -33.20
N GLY A 42 -93.90 -2.75 -32.54
CA GLY A 42 -93.22 -4.04 -32.59
C GLY A 42 -91.69 -3.95 -32.67
N THR A 43 -91.05 -5.11 -32.84
CA THR A 43 -89.59 -5.25 -33.00
C THR A 43 -89.23 -5.49 -34.47
N SER A 44 -88.20 -4.81 -34.97
CA SER A 44 -87.71 -4.98 -36.33
C SER A 44 -87.06 -6.35 -36.57
N SER A 45 -86.85 -6.71 -37.84
CA SER A 45 -85.87 -7.74 -38.19
C SER A 45 -84.45 -7.32 -37.76
N PRO A 46 -83.52 -8.26 -37.50
CA PRO A 46 -82.14 -7.93 -37.20
C PRO A 46 -81.44 -7.24 -38.37
N ALA A 47 -80.76 -6.13 -38.09
CA ALA A 47 -79.88 -5.44 -39.04
C ALA A 47 -78.41 -5.73 -38.70
N THR A 48 -77.54 -5.82 -39.71
CA THR A 48 -76.11 -6.13 -39.53
C THR A 48 -75.28 -4.86 -39.58
N VAL A 49 -74.38 -4.70 -38.62
CA VAL A 49 -73.33 -3.68 -38.60
C VAL A 49 -72.01 -4.39 -38.89
N SER A 50 -71.33 -3.97 -39.96
CA SER A 50 -69.97 -4.41 -40.28
C SER A 50 -68.96 -3.34 -39.84
N ILE A 51 -67.90 -3.78 -39.15
CA ILE A 51 -66.87 -2.92 -38.58
C ILE A 51 -65.52 -3.40 -39.09
N THR A 52 -64.63 -2.46 -39.45
CA THR A 52 -63.22 -2.77 -39.70
C THR A 52 -62.39 -2.02 -38.68
N VAL A 53 -61.74 -2.76 -37.78
CA VAL A 53 -60.82 -2.21 -36.77
C VAL A 53 -59.43 -2.13 -37.37
N THR A 54 -58.86 -0.93 -37.48
CA THR A 54 -57.49 -0.73 -37.97
C THR A 54 -56.49 -0.86 -36.84
N ALA A 55 -55.35 -1.52 -37.11
CA ALA A 55 -54.26 -1.61 -36.14
C ALA A 55 -53.62 -0.24 -35.94
N GLN A 56 -53.38 0.15 -34.68
CA GLN A 56 -52.53 1.31 -34.39
C GLN A 56 -51.07 0.93 -34.69
N PRO A 57 -50.36 1.68 -35.55
CA PRO A 57 -48.95 1.42 -35.81
C PRO A 57 -48.13 1.52 -34.52
N ALA A 58 -47.19 0.60 -34.36
CA ALA A 58 -46.22 0.64 -33.28
C ALA A 58 -45.39 1.93 -33.37
N SER A 59 -45.12 2.54 -32.22
CA SER A 59 -44.16 3.64 -32.09
C SER A 59 -43.40 3.49 -30.79
N VAL A 60 -42.11 3.82 -30.80
CA VAL A 60 -41.20 3.67 -29.66
C VAL A 60 -40.45 4.96 -29.40
N VAL A 61 -40.05 5.17 -28.16
CA VAL A 61 -39.28 6.33 -27.73
C VAL A 61 -37.84 5.90 -27.45
N SER A 62 -36.87 6.64 -28.00
CA SER A 62 -35.46 6.40 -27.66
C SER A 62 -35.17 6.84 -26.23
N SER A 63 -34.29 6.11 -25.56
CA SER A 63 -33.90 6.39 -24.17
C SER A 63 -32.38 6.47 -24.01
N ALA A 64 -31.94 7.02 -22.88
CA ALA A 64 -30.53 7.09 -22.52
C ALA A 64 -30.31 6.68 -21.07
N ARG A 65 -29.16 6.06 -20.78
CA ARG A 65 -28.73 5.65 -19.44
C ARG A 65 -27.24 5.92 -19.26
N THR A 66 -26.86 6.34 -18.06
CA THR A 66 -25.46 6.49 -17.65
C THR A 66 -25.13 5.41 -16.65
N LEU A 67 -23.99 4.76 -16.83
CA LEU A 67 -23.57 3.57 -16.08
C LEU A 67 -22.17 3.75 -15.54
N ARG A 68 -21.92 3.16 -14.38
CA ARG A 68 -20.55 2.88 -13.94
C ARG A 68 -20.05 1.63 -14.65
N VAL A 69 -18.74 1.53 -14.84
CA VAL A 69 -18.15 0.31 -15.40
C VAL A 69 -18.48 -0.89 -14.49
N GLY A 70 -18.74 -2.06 -15.07
CA GLY A 70 -19.12 -3.26 -14.32
C GLY A 70 -20.59 -3.33 -13.88
N GLU A 71 -21.37 -2.26 -14.06
CA GLU A 71 -22.80 -2.24 -13.74
C GLU A 71 -23.63 -2.71 -14.95
N ALA A 72 -24.52 -3.69 -14.73
CA ALA A 72 -25.54 -4.05 -15.71
C ALA A 72 -26.82 -3.27 -15.46
N VAL A 73 -27.51 -2.85 -16.53
CA VAL A 73 -28.78 -2.13 -16.44
C VAL A 73 -29.86 -2.78 -17.25
N THR A 74 -31.09 -2.67 -16.77
CA THR A 74 -32.30 -3.09 -17.46
C THR A 74 -33.13 -1.86 -17.81
N VAL A 75 -33.52 -1.73 -19.07
CA VAL A 75 -34.34 -0.63 -19.59
C VAL A 75 -35.66 -1.19 -20.12
N ASP A 76 -36.79 -0.69 -19.63
CA ASP A 76 -38.09 -1.04 -20.18
C ASP A 76 -38.24 -0.42 -21.57
N LEU A 77 -38.36 -1.26 -22.60
CA LEU A 77 -38.54 -0.83 -23.99
C LEU A 77 -39.99 -0.49 -24.30
N THR A 78 -40.93 -0.99 -23.50
CA THR A 78 -42.36 -0.75 -23.66
C THR A 78 -42.81 0.55 -22.99
N ASP A 79 -41.96 1.14 -22.14
CA ASP A 79 -42.21 2.43 -21.52
C ASP A 79 -42.29 3.55 -22.56
N GLY A 80 -43.40 4.31 -22.55
CA GLY A 80 -43.69 5.34 -23.54
C GLY A 80 -44.01 4.85 -24.96
N ALA A 81 -43.98 3.54 -25.22
CA ALA A 81 -44.31 2.99 -26.53
C ALA A 81 -45.83 2.92 -26.76
N THR A 82 -46.27 3.09 -28.01
CA THR A 82 -47.70 3.07 -28.40
C THR A 82 -47.97 2.04 -29.50
N GLY A 83 -49.24 1.67 -29.70
CA GLY A 83 -49.62 0.61 -30.64
C GLY A 83 -49.47 -0.81 -30.07
N GLY A 84 -49.42 -0.96 -28.74
CA GLY A 84 -49.45 -2.27 -28.09
C GLY A 84 -50.82 -2.98 -28.19
N PRO A 85 -50.94 -4.23 -27.71
CA PRO A 85 -49.92 -4.99 -26.99
C PRO A 85 -48.78 -5.47 -27.90
N PHE A 86 -47.55 -5.43 -27.38
CA PHE A 86 -46.38 -5.91 -28.12
C PHE A 86 -46.25 -7.43 -27.98
N THR A 87 -45.91 -8.11 -29.08
CA THR A 87 -45.82 -9.57 -29.17
C THR A 87 -44.38 -10.05 -29.35
N SER A 88 -43.45 -9.16 -29.71
CA SER A 88 -42.02 -9.50 -29.77
C SER A 88 -41.12 -8.26 -29.65
N ALA A 89 -39.88 -8.50 -29.20
CA ALA A 89 -38.80 -7.52 -29.18
C ALA A 89 -37.49 -8.18 -29.63
N ARG A 90 -36.63 -7.44 -30.33
CA ARG A 90 -35.27 -7.91 -30.66
C ARG A 90 -34.25 -6.77 -30.64
N VAL A 91 -33.01 -7.09 -30.30
CA VAL A 91 -31.86 -6.20 -30.55
C VAL A 91 -31.49 -6.29 -32.03
N ILE A 92 -31.38 -5.15 -32.71
CA ILE A 92 -30.91 -5.04 -34.10
C ILE A 92 -29.39 -4.95 -34.12
N SER A 93 -28.80 -4.09 -33.30
CA SER A 93 -27.35 -3.87 -33.24
C SER A 93 -26.92 -3.26 -31.91
N LEU A 94 -25.65 -3.47 -31.57
CA LEU A 94 -24.95 -2.73 -30.53
C LEU A 94 -23.70 -2.10 -31.15
N THR A 95 -23.59 -0.78 -31.06
CA THR A 95 -22.49 -0.02 -31.68
C THR A 95 -21.73 0.78 -30.62
N PRO A 96 -20.41 0.58 -30.46
CA PRO A 96 -19.60 -0.47 -31.09
C PRO A 96 -19.92 -1.87 -30.53
N ALA A 97 -19.69 -2.92 -31.31
CA ALA A 97 -19.93 -4.30 -30.86
C ALA A 97 -19.03 -4.70 -29.68
N SER A 98 -17.87 -4.06 -29.53
CA SER A 98 -16.96 -4.24 -28.39
C SER A 98 -17.48 -3.61 -27.09
N ALA A 99 -18.61 -2.88 -27.12
CA ALA A 99 -19.14 -2.21 -25.94
C ALA A 99 -19.68 -3.16 -24.86
N GLY A 100 -20.08 -4.39 -25.23
CA GLY A 100 -20.64 -5.36 -24.29
C GLY A 100 -21.70 -6.24 -24.94
N GLN A 101 -22.69 -6.64 -24.14
CA GLN A 101 -23.83 -7.45 -24.58
C GLN A 101 -25.16 -6.75 -24.29
N ALA A 102 -26.07 -6.78 -25.27
CA ALA A 102 -27.44 -6.32 -25.12
C ALA A 102 -28.40 -7.48 -25.39
N ILE A 103 -29.28 -7.77 -24.42
CA ILE A 103 -30.17 -8.95 -24.45
C ILE A 103 -31.59 -8.49 -24.13
N ILE A 104 -32.57 -8.98 -24.88
CA ILE A 104 -33.99 -8.79 -24.54
C ILE A 104 -34.38 -9.76 -23.44
N VAL A 105 -35.03 -9.26 -22.40
CA VAL A 105 -35.67 -10.05 -21.35
C VAL A 105 -37.17 -9.79 -21.41
N THR A 106 -37.96 -10.86 -21.46
CA THR A 106 -39.42 -10.78 -21.43
C THR A 106 -39.90 -11.03 -20.02
N GLU A 107 -40.55 -10.03 -19.43
CA GLU A 107 -41.13 -10.11 -18.10
C GLU A 107 -42.64 -10.28 -18.21
N GLN A 108 -43.15 -11.42 -17.74
CA GLN A 108 -44.58 -11.65 -17.68
C GLN A 108 -45.10 -11.11 -16.35
N PRO A 109 -46.09 -10.19 -16.33
CA PRO A 109 -46.66 -9.71 -15.08
C PRO A 109 -47.25 -10.90 -14.31
N ALA A 110 -46.96 -10.98 -13.01
CA ALA A 110 -47.56 -12.00 -12.16
C ALA A 110 -49.10 -11.91 -12.27
N SER A 111 -49.75 -13.04 -12.56
CA SER A 111 -51.21 -13.10 -12.58
C SER A 111 -51.74 -12.66 -11.22
N ALA A 112 -52.64 -11.66 -11.20
CA ALA A 112 -53.29 -11.23 -9.97
C ALA A 112 -53.95 -12.43 -9.26
N PRO A 113 -53.95 -12.49 -7.90
CA PRO A 113 -54.59 -13.58 -7.19
C PRO A 113 -56.06 -13.68 -7.62
N VAL A 114 -56.44 -14.89 -8.03
CA VAL A 114 -57.74 -15.21 -8.62
C VAL A 114 -58.84 -15.04 -7.57
N GLN A 115 -59.37 -13.83 -7.42
CA GLN A 115 -60.58 -13.60 -6.65
C GLN A 115 -61.55 -12.68 -7.38
N ARG A 116 -62.01 -13.16 -8.54
CA ARG A 116 -63.37 -12.94 -9.06
C ARG A 116 -63.61 -13.77 -10.33
N MET A 117 -64.37 -14.84 -10.16
CA MET A 117 -65.00 -15.65 -11.20
C MET A 117 -65.84 -14.77 -12.15
N MET A 118 -65.82 -15.09 -13.45
CA MET A 118 -66.76 -14.69 -14.53
C MET A 118 -66.45 -13.48 -15.45
N LEU A 119 -65.20 -13.04 -15.64
CA LEU A 119 -64.81 -12.35 -16.88
C LEU A 119 -63.44 -12.85 -17.34
N SER A 120 -63.31 -13.26 -18.60
CA SER A 120 -62.01 -13.53 -19.22
C SER A 120 -61.24 -12.21 -19.40
N ALA A 121 -60.64 -11.70 -18.32
CA ALA A 121 -59.68 -10.62 -18.44
C ALA A 121 -58.46 -11.18 -19.19
N ALA A 122 -58.17 -10.61 -20.36
CA ALA A 122 -56.98 -10.96 -21.11
C ALA A 122 -55.75 -10.85 -20.20
N ALA A 123 -54.86 -11.83 -20.26
CA ALA A 123 -53.61 -11.80 -19.50
C ALA A 123 -52.88 -10.47 -19.77
N PRO A 124 -52.32 -9.81 -18.74
CA PRO A 124 -51.63 -8.54 -18.95
C PRO A 124 -50.46 -8.74 -19.91
N ALA A 125 -50.32 -7.82 -20.86
CA ALA A 125 -49.33 -7.92 -21.93
C ALA A 125 -47.90 -8.04 -21.36
N PRO A 126 -47.02 -8.84 -22.00
CA PRO A 126 -45.64 -8.98 -21.55
C PRO A 126 -44.91 -7.64 -21.64
N ARG A 127 -44.05 -7.38 -20.66
CA ARG A 127 -43.09 -6.27 -20.72
C ARG A 127 -41.81 -6.75 -21.36
N TYR A 128 -41.26 -5.94 -22.26
CA TYR A 128 -39.98 -6.23 -22.90
C TYR A 128 -38.94 -5.26 -22.36
N THR A 129 -37.93 -5.81 -21.71
CA THR A 129 -36.81 -5.03 -21.18
C THR A 129 -35.54 -5.37 -21.94
N LEU A 130 -34.62 -4.41 -22.04
CA LEU A 130 -33.29 -4.60 -22.59
C LEU A 130 -32.29 -4.58 -21.45
N ARG A 131 -31.61 -5.71 -21.23
CA ARG A 131 -30.50 -5.83 -20.30
C ARG A 131 -29.20 -5.58 -21.03
N PHE A 132 -28.46 -4.56 -20.61
CA PHE A 132 -27.13 -4.24 -21.12
C PHE A 132 -26.05 -4.56 -20.09
N ILE A 133 -25.02 -5.29 -20.51
CA ILE A 133 -23.86 -5.67 -19.71
C ILE A 133 -22.62 -5.11 -20.43
N PRO A 134 -21.99 -4.02 -19.93
CA PRO A 134 -20.78 -3.47 -20.53
C PRO A 134 -19.61 -4.46 -20.50
N ALA A 135 -18.77 -4.44 -21.53
CA ALA A 135 -17.48 -5.11 -21.48
C ALA A 135 -16.57 -4.45 -20.42
N ALA A 136 -15.75 -5.23 -19.71
CA ALA A 136 -14.97 -4.74 -18.57
C ALA A 136 -14.02 -3.57 -18.90
N ALA A 137 -13.49 -3.55 -20.12
CA ALA A 137 -12.57 -2.52 -20.64
C ALA A 137 -13.29 -1.35 -21.34
N PHE A 138 -14.60 -1.44 -21.56
CA PHE A 138 -15.32 -0.44 -22.33
C PHE A 138 -15.66 0.79 -21.49
N SER A 139 -15.42 1.96 -22.07
CA SER A 139 -15.91 3.24 -21.58
C SER A 139 -16.26 4.12 -22.78
N GLY A 140 -17.21 5.03 -22.59
CA GLY A 140 -17.76 5.87 -23.66
C GLY A 140 -19.20 5.51 -24.02
N SER A 141 -19.61 5.91 -25.22
CA SER A 141 -21.00 5.78 -25.67
C SER A 141 -21.22 4.48 -26.44
N ALA A 142 -22.23 3.71 -26.06
CA ALA A 142 -22.72 2.54 -26.77
C ALA A 142 -24.19 2.72 -27.12
N ILE A 143 -24.57 2.43 -28.36
CA ILE A 143 -25.95 2.58 -28.84
C ILE A 143 -26.50 1.20 -29.17
N ALA A 144 -27.52 0.77 -28.43
CA ALA A 144 -28.30 -0.42 -28.75
C ALA A 144 -29.52 -0.03 -29.57
N THR A 145 -29.60 -0.47 -30.82
CA THR A 145 -30.79 -0.33 -31.66
C THR A 145 -31.67 -1.55 -31.45
N PHE A 146 -32.97 -1.35 -31.20
CA PHE A 146 -33.93 -2.42 -30.97
C PHE A 146 -35.17 -2.23 -31.86
N ALA A 147 -35.97 -3.30 -31.99
CA ALA A 147 -37.28 -3.25 -32.61
C ALA A 147 -38.34 -3.90 -31.72
N LEU A 148 -39.52 -3.25 -31.63
CA LEU A 148 -40.74 -3.77 -31.02
C LEU A 148 -41.80 -4.01 -32.10
N SER A 149 -42.52 -5.13 -32.00
CA SER A 149 -43.62 -5.45 -32.91
C SER A 149 -44.90 -5.82 -32.16
N ASN A 150 -46.03 -5.39 -32.71
CA ASN A 150 -47.38 -5.77 -32.28
C ASN A 150 -48.02 -6.82 -33.22
N GLY A 151 -47.21 -7.49 -34.06
CA GLY A 151 -47.65 -8.49 -35.04
C GLY A 151 -48.14 -7.91 -36.38
N THR A 152 -48.55 -6.65 -36.43
CA THR A 152 -49.00 -5.98 -37.67
C THR A 152 -48.04 -4.89 -38.15
N SER A 153 -47.27 -4.31 -37.22
CA SER A 153 -46.29 -3.27 -37.47
C SER A 153 -45.05 -3.47 -36.60
N THR A 154 -43.93 -2.89 -37.01
CA THR A 154 -42.67 -2.92 -36.26
C THR A 154 -42.10 -1.50 -36.18
N ALA A 155 -41.73 -1.07 -34.98
CA ALA A 155 -41.06 0.19 -34.73
C ALA A 155 -39.66 -0.04 -34.18
N SER A 156 -38.70 0.76 -34.64
CA SER A 156 -37.31 0.70 -34.20
C SER A 156 -36.96 1.92 -33.36
N GLY A 157 -36.18 1.72 -32.30
CA GLY A 157 -35.72 2.75 -31.39
C GLY A 157 -34.29 2.50 -30.94
N THR A 158 -33.73 3.43 -30.17
CA THR A 158 -32.36 3.31 -29.64
C THR A 158 -32.33 3.50 -28.13
N VAL A 159 -31.46 2.73 -27.48
CA VAL A 159 -31.02 3.01 -26.11
C VAL A 159 -29.56 3.41 -26.15
N THR A 160 -29.26 4.64 -25.72
CA THR A 160 -27.88 5.15 -25.63
C THR A 160 -27.34 4.91 -24.22
N PHE A 161 -26.25 4.19 -24.10
CA PHE A 161 -25.54 3.92 -22.86
C PHE A 161 -24.24 4.72 -22.80
N THR A 162 -24.08 5.54 -21.76
CA THR A 162 -22.82 6.24 -21.48
C THR A 162 -22.12 5.53 -20.32
N VAL A 163 -21.08 4.75 -20.63
CA VAL A 163 -20.29 4.00 -19.65
C VAL A 163 -19.13 4.87 -19.17
N GLN A 164 -19.08 5.17 -17.88
CA GLN A 164 -18.02 5.98 -17.29
C GLN A 164 -16.68 5.23 -17.29
N ALA A 165 -15.60 5.92 -17.67
CA ALA A 165 -14.25 5.39 -17.56
C ALA A 165 -13.86 5.20 -16.09
N ARG A 166 -13.00 4.21 -15.82
CA ARG A 166 -12.40 4.05 -14.48
C ARG A 166 -11.57 5.28 -14.14
N PRO A 167 -11.51 5.67 -12.85
CA PRO A 167 -10.68 6.79 -12.41
C PRO A 167 -9.21 6.62 -12.80
N ASP A 168 -8.46 7.71 -12.87
CA ASP A 168 -7.01 7.67 -13.06
C ASP A 168 -6.33 7.30 -11.73
N PRO A 169 -5.71 6.11 -11.59
CA PRO A 169 -5.08 5.69 -10.34
C PRO A 169 -3.88 6.56 -9.96
N SER A 170 -3.23 7.24 -10.92
CA SER A 170 -2.09 8.13 -10.63
C SER A 170 -2.48 9.37 -9.82
N LYS A 171 -3.78 9.70 -9.81
CA LYS A 171 -4.36 10.83 -9.06
C LYS A 171 -4.98 10.40 -7.72
N ASN A 172 -4.95 9.12 -7.41
CA ASN A 172 -5.55 8.60 -6.19
C ASN A 172 -4.59 8.80 -5.00
N ALA A 173 -5.05 9.51 -3.97
CA ALA A 173 -4.23 9.86 -2.82
C ALA A 173 -3.69 8.63 -2.04
N GLU A 174 -4.46 7.53 -1.99
CA GLU A 174 -4.01 6.27 -1.36
C GLU A 174 -2.90 5.59 -2.17
N VAL A 175 -3.00 5.64 -3.51
CA VAL A 175 -1.98 5.09 -4.42
C VAL A 175 -0.70 5.90 -4.34
N ILE A 176 -0.80 7.23 -4.37
CA ILE A 176 0.34 8.16 -4.22
C ILE A 176 1.04 7.94 -2.88
N GLY A 177 0.28 7.90 -1.78
CA GLY A 177 0.83 7.68 -0.46
C GLY A 177 1.53 6.33 -0.33
N LEU A 178 0.93 5.25 -0.86
CA LEU A 178 1.53 3.91 -0.80
C LEU A 178 2.89 3.84 -1.53
N VAL A 179 2.97 4.34 -2.77
CA VAL A 179 4.22 4.32 -3.55
C VAL A 179 5.29 5.19 -2.87
N ASN A 180 4.91 6.36 -2.37
CA ASN A 180 5.82 7.22 -1.62
C ASN A 180 6.31 6.55 -0.33
N ALA A 181 5.45 5.84 0.40
CA ALA A 181 5.82 5.12 1.62
C ALA A 181 6.88 4.03 1.35
N GLN A 182 6.71 3.24 0.27
CA GLN A 182 7.69 2.23 -0.14
C GLN A 182 9.06 2.85 -0.48
N ASN A 183 9.05 3.94 -1.26
CA ASN A 183 10.26 4.68 -1.62
C ASN A 183 11.01 5.25 -0.41
N ARG A 184 10.26 5.81 0.54
CA ARG A 184 10.83 6.38 1.76
C ARG A 184 11.36 5.29 2.69
N SER A 185 10.69 4.15 2.77
CA SER A 185 11.19 2.99 3.54
C SER A 185 12.54 2.50 3.01
N ALA A 186 12.66 2.35 1.68
CA ALA A 186 13.92 1.98 1.05
C ALA A 186 15.04 3.00 1.33
N GLU A 187 14.76 4.30 1.25
CA GLU A 187 15.72 5.36 1.56
C GLU A 187 16.14 5.37 3.03
N ARG A 188 15.20 5.14 3.97
CA ARG A 188 15.50 4.98 5.40
C ARG A 188 16.37 3.77 5.69
N PHE A 189 16.12 2.63 5.03
CA PHE A 189 16.97 1.45 5.17
C PHE A 189 18.40 1.76 4.73
N ALA A 190 18.61 2.30 3.52
CA ALA A 190 19.94 2.66 3.03
C ALA A 190 20.64 3.65 3.97
N SER A 191 19.98 4.78 4.27
CA SER A 191 20.56 5.86 5.05
C SER A 191 20.92 5.44 6.47
N THR A 192 20.12 4.55 7.07
CA THR A 192 20.40 4.10 8.43
C THR A 192 21.48 3.03 8.47
N GLN A 193 21.52 2.09 7.52
CA GLN A 193 22.65 1.17 7.40
C GLN A 193 23.96 1.93 7.21
N MET A 194 24.01 2.89 6.28
CA MET A 194 25.18 3.76 6.08
C MET A 194 25.55 4.52 7.36
N ALA A 195 24.58 5.01 8.13
CA ALA A 195 24.86 5.70 9.38
C ALA A 195 25.48 4.77 10.44
N ASN A 196 24.99 3.54 10.57
CA ASN A 196 25.50 2.56 11.53
C ASN A 196 26.95 2.16 11.17
N PHE A 197 27.23 1.88 9.90
CA PHE A 197 28.59 1.56 9.44
C PHE A 197 29.55 2.75 9.57
N ASN A 198 29.13 3.96 9.18
CA ASN A 198 29.98 5.16 9.31
C ASN A 198 30.31 5.47 10.77
N ARG A 199 29.37 5.28 11.70
CA ARG A 199 29.64 5.42 13.13
C ARG A 199 30.70 4.43 13.61
N ARG A 200 30.66 3.18 13.13
CA ARG A 200 31.72 2.22 13.46
C ARG A 200 33.06 2.71 12.93
N LEU A 201 33.15 3.14 11.67
CA LEU A 201 34.38 3.67 11.08
C LEU A 201 34.94 4.83 11.91
N GLU A 202 34.06 5.75 12.31
CA GLU A 202 34.36 6.87 13.18
C GLU A 202 34.90 6.48 14.58
N GLN A 203 34.52 5.31 15.12
CA GLN A 203 35.06 4.79 16.38
C GLN A 203 36.47 4.22 16.19
N LEU A 204 36.82 3.76 14.99
CA LEU A 204 38.15 3.25 14.66
C LEU A 204 39.21 4.36 14.62
N HIS A 205 38.79 5.63 14.54
CA HIS A 205 39.70 6.77 14.47
C HIS A 205 40.47 7.02 15.78
N GLN A 206 39.96 6.50 16.89
CA GLN A 206 40.58 6.70 18.19
C GLN A 206 41.83 5.80 18.32
N ASN A 207 43.01 6.41 18.24
CA ASN A 207 44.31 5.76 18.47
C ASN A 207 44.61 5.45 19.95
N THR A 208 43.65 5.69 20.85
CA THR A 208 43.79 5.27 22.23
C THR A 208 43.55 3.76 22.30
N CYS A 209 44.12 3.07 23.29
CA CYS A 209 44.12 1.61 23.44
C CYS A 209 42.73 0.96 23.69
N HIS A 210 41.73 1.29 22.89
CA HIS A 210 40.32 0.96 23.07
C HIS A 210 39.91 -0.04 21.99
N GLY A 211 40.19 -1.31 22.25
CA GLY A 211 39.83 -2.44 21.38
C GLY A 211 38.38 -2.92 21.52
N ASN A 212 37.94 -3.64 20.47
CA ASN A 212 36.90 -4.68 20.29
C ASN A 212 35.48 -4.48 20.88
N ALA A 213 34.42 -4.85 20.13
CA ALA A 213 33.00 -4.61 20.50
C ALA A 213 31.98 -5.81 20.33
N PHE A 214 31.38 -6.42 21.35
CA PHE A 214 30.15 -7.24 21.24
C PHE A 214 29.29 -7.29 22.51
N GLY A 215 27.98 -7.02 22.40
CA GLY A 215 27.03 -7.92 23.07
C GLY A 215 25.64 -7.36 23.32
N ILE A 216 24.63 -8.13 22.94
CA ILE A 216 23.28 -8.06 23.51
C ILE A 216 23.02 -9.39 24.22
N LYS A 217 22.60 -9.32 25.49
CA LYS A 217 21.82 -10.38 26.15
C LYS A 217 20.41 -9.84 26.39
N LEU A 218 19.45 -10.28 25.59
CA LEU A 218 18.04 -10.23 25.95
C LEU A 218 17.72 -11.57 26.62
N GLY A 219 17.65 -11.58 27.96
CA GLY A 219 17.01 -12.68 28.69
C GLY A 219 15.49 -12.54 28.53
N ALA A 220 14.74 -13.62 28.30
CA ALA A 220 14.58 -14.69 29.27
C ALA A 220 14.94 -16.09 28.72
N GLY A 221 15.84 -16.78 29.42
CA GLY A 221 16.21 -18.18 29.16
C GLY A 221 17.72 -18.33 29.01
N GLY A 222 18.38 -18.72 30.10
CA GLY A 222 19.84 -18.85 30.13
C GLY A 222 20.36 -19.98 29.25
N ALA A 223 20.88 -19.65 28.08
CA ALA A 223 21.83 -20.47 27.34
C ALA A 223 22.79 -19.58 26.56
N THR A 224 24.09 -19.74 26.80
CA THR A 224 25.16 -19.18 25.96
C THR A 224 25.16 -19.93 24.64
N ILE A 225 25.00 -19.22 23.51
CA ILE A 225 25.06 -19.83 22.17
C ILE A 225 26.52 -19.76 21.68
N PRO A 226 27.18 -20.90 21.41
CA PRO A 226 28.50 -20.96 20.77
C PRO A 226 28.53 -20.28 19.38
N VAL A 227 29.65 -19.64 19.03
CA VAL A 227 29.83 -18.94 17.75
C VAL A 227 29.65 -19.85 16.53
N ALA A 228 29.97 -21.15 16.66
CA ALA A 228 29.71 -22.15 15.64
C ALA A 228 28.21 -22.29 15.30
N ASP A 229 27.33 -22.13 16.30
CA ASP A 229 25.89 -22.22 16.12
C ASP A 229 25.31 -20.96 15.48
N LEU A 230 25.95 -19.79 15.68
CA LEU A 230 25.57 -18.54 15.01
C LEU A 230 25.98 -18.55 13.53
N ALA A 231 27.18 -19.06 13.21
CA ALA A 231 27.62 -19.27 11.84
C ALA A 231 26.75 -20.31 11.12
N THR A 232 26.34 -21.36 11.83
CA THR A 232 25.44 -22.40 11.30
C THR A 232 24.02 -21.88 11.14
N ALA A 233 23.51 -21.05 12.05
CA ALA A 233 22.21 -20.40 11.94
C ALA A 233 22.18 -19.39 10.77
N ALA A 234 23.24 -18.60 10.59
CA ALA A 234 23.40 -17.71 9.44
C ALA A 234 23.50 -18.49 8.12
N ALA A 235 24.26 -19.59 8.08
CA ALA A 235 24.36 -20.47 6.92
C ALA A 235 23.02 -21.17 6.59
N ASN A 236 22.27 -21.60 7.60
CA ASN A 236 20.95 -22.23 7.42
C ASN A 236 19.89 -21.22 6.96
N ALA A 237 19.94 -19.98 7.45
CA ALA A 237 19.08 -18.89 6.98
C ALA A 237 19.38 -18.50 5.52
N LEU A 238 20.65 -18.49 5.13
CA LEU A 238 21.08 -18.27 3.73
C LEU A 238 20.77 -19.47 2.81
N SER A 239 20.56 -20.66 3.38
CA SER A 239 20.30 -21.91 2.62
C SER A 239 18.82 -22.32 2.58
N GLY A 240 17.91 -21.54 3.16
CA GLY A 240 16.46 -21.79 3.11
C GLY A 240 15.97 -23.06 3.80
N LYS A 241 16.73 -23.64 4.75
CA LYS A 241 16.29 -24.82 5.51
C LYS A 241 15.70 -24.41 6.86
N THR A 242 14.40 -24.67 7.06
CA THR A 242 13.75 -24.55 8.36
C THR A 242 14.22 -25.67 9.30
N PRO A 243 14.58 -25.39 10.57
CA PRO A 243 14.82 -26.43 11.57
C PRO A 243 13.51 -27.08 12.00
N ASN A 244 13.38 -28.40 11.77
CA ASN A 244 12.34 -29.23 12.37
C ASN A 244 12.53 -29.31 13.90
N GLY A 245 11.40 -29.38 14.62
CA GLY A 245 11.34 -29.29 16.07
C GLY A 245 11.88 -30.49 16.85
N ASP A 246 12.19 -30.23 18.12
CA ASP A 246 11.78 -30.99 19.31
C ASP A 246 12.57 -30.49 20.53
N VAL A 247 11.91 -29.86 21.50
CA VAL A 247 12.51 -29.56 22.81
C VAL A 247 11.68 -30.22 23.90
N ALA A 248 12.23 -31.32 24.42
CA ALA A 248 11.74 -32.05 25.57
C ALA A 248 12.01 -31.29 26.89
N ASN A 249 11.04 -31.41 27.79
CA ASN A 249 10.94 -30.80 29.11
C ASN A 249 11.92 -31.44 30.12
N GLY A 250 12.59 -30.64 30.95
CA GLY A 250 13.54 -31.12 31.97
C GLY A 250 13.82 -30.11 33.09
N SER A 251 12.88 -29.99 34.03
CA SER A 251 12.99 -29.21 35.26
C SER A 251 13.99 -29.81 36.27
N LYS A 252 15.01 -29.04 36.69
CA LYS A 252 15.69 -29.25 37.98
C LYS A 252 16.08 -27.91 38.64
N ARG A 253 15.61 -27.77 39.88
CA ARG A 253 15.70 -26.62 40.79
C ARG A 253 16.87 -26.87 41.77
N PRO A 254 17.77 -25.91 42.09
CA PRO A 254 18.75 -26.09 43.14
C PRO A 254 18.28 -25.56 44.49
N THR A 255 18.61 -26.33 45.53
CA THR A 255 18.31 -26.13 46.95
C THR A 255 19.39 -25.33 47.70
N LYS A 256 18.95 -24.66 48.77
CA LYS A 256 19.67 -23.89 49.81
C LYS A 256 20.97 -24.52 50.36
N VAL A 257 21.95 -23.66 50.67
CA VAL A 257 22.94 -23.78 51.78
C VAL A 257 23.31 -22.34 52.21
N ALA A 258 22.75 -21.83 53.32
CA ALA A 258 23.31 -21.74 54.68
C ALA A 258 24.14 -20.46 54.94
N THR A 259 23.59 -19.66 55.85
CA THR A 259 24.07 -18.44 56.50
C THR A 259 25.06 -18.74 57.62
N THR A 260 26.15 -17.96 57.73
CA THR A 260 26.84 -17.73 59.01
C THR A 260 27.29 -16.28 59.16
N THR A 261 26.66 -15.67 60.15
CA THR A 261 26.88 -14.49 60.98
C THR A 261 28.30 -13.91 61.12
N ALA A 262 28.38 -12.57 61.13
CA ALA A 262 29.46 -11.78 61.72
C ALA A 262 29.23 -11.57 63.24
N PRO A 263 30.26 -11.12 63.99
CA PRO A 263 30.10 -9.83 64.66
C PRO A 263 31.36 -8.94 64.66
N ALA A 264 31.10 -7.69 65.06
CA ALA A 264 31.89 -6.48 64.93
C ALA A 264 33.16 -6.38 65.80
N GLY A 265 34.10 -5.56 65.32
CA GLY A 265 35.22 -5.02 66.08
C GLY A 265 35.55 -3.62 65.56
N ASP A 266 35.36 -2.63 66.42
CA ASP A 266 35.43 -1.19 66.19
C ASP A 266 36.89 -0.68 66.32
N SER A 267 37.38 0.13 65.37
CA SER A 267 38.51 1.06 65.56
C SER A 267 38.78 1.88 64.29
N ARG A 268 38.51 3.19 64.36
CA ARG A 268 39.11 4.21 63.48
C ARG A 268 40.34 4.81 64.17
N PRO A 269 41.44 4.99 63.43
CA PRO A 269 42.02 6.33 63.35
C PRO A 269 42.34 6.75 61.90
N ALA A 270 42.53 8.06 61.73
CA ALA A 270 42.60 8.78 60.47
C ALA A 270 43.99 8.78 59.80
N VAL A 271 43.97 9.26 58.55
CA VAL A 271 45.07 9.84 57.73
C VAL A 271 45.86 8.86 56.82
N ALA A 272 45.51 8.88 55.52
CA ALA A 272 46.43 9.21 54.41
C ALA A 272 45.65 9.10 53.08
N ALA A 273 45.68 10.16 52.27
CA ALA A 273 45.20 10.10 50.89
C ALA A 273 46.10 9.15 50.07
N PRO A 274 45.57 8.14 49.37
CA PRO A 274 46.36 7.39 48.42
C PRO A 274 46.64 8.31 47.23
N ALA A 275 47.91 8.49 46.94
CA ALA A 275 48.39 9.18 45.75
C ALA A 275 47.73 8.61 44.48
N ALA A 276 47.45 9.48 43.53
CA ALA A 276 47.03 9.10 42.19
C ALA A 276 48.02 8.06 41.63
N PRO A 277 47.55 6.90 41.12
CA PRO A 277 48.45 6.01 40.43
C PRO A 277 48.89 6.72 39.15
N SER A 278 50.18 7.05 39.07
CA SER A 278 50.83 7.42 37.82
C SER A 278 50.57 6.30 36.82
N ALA A 279 49.84 6.61 35.74
CA ALA A 279 49.64 5.71 34.62
C ALA A 279 51.01 5.43 33.99
N ALA A 280 51.62 4.32 34.40
CA ALA A 280 52.68 3.70 33.65
C ALA A 280 52.11 3.40 32.25
N ALA A 281 52.80 3.90 31.23
CA ALA A 281 52.58 3.55 29.84
C ALA A 281 52.78 2.03 29.68
N GLY A 282 51.69 1.27 29.81
CA GLY A 282 51.67 -0.15 29.49
C GLY A 282 51.52 -0.31 27.99
N ASP A 283 52.43 -1.07 27.38
CA ASP A 283 52.40 -1.49 25.98
C ASP A 283 51.01 -2.00 25.58
N CYS A 284 50.38 -1.32 24.62
CA CYS A 284 49.09 -1.72 24.10
C CYS A 284 49.29 -2.64 22.89
N SER A 285 49.19 -3.94 23.08
CA SER A 285 49.00 -4.88 21.98
C SER A 285 47.56 -4.73 21.46
N SER A 286 47.34 -3.87 20.45
CA SER A 286 46.02 -3.79 19.81
C SER A 286 45.75 -5.10 19.08
N GLU A 287 44.73 -5.85 19.52
CA GLU A 287 44.29 -7.01 18.74
C GLU A 287 43.79 -6.54 17.37
N PRO A 288 44.20 -7.21 16.29
CA PRO A 288 43.89 -6.74 14.95
C PRO A 288 42.42 -6.99 14.56
N LEU A 289 41.67 -7.81 15.30
CA LEU A 289 40.29 -8.19 14.98
C LEU A 289 39.31 -7.64 16.01
N ALA A 290 38.24 -6.99 15.57
CA ALA A 290 37.14 -6.49 16.40
C ALA A 290 35.78 -6.90 15.84
N PHE A 291 34.78 -6.99 16.72
CA PHE A 291 33.36 -7.10 16.38
C PHE A 291 32.65 -5.78 16.72
N TRP A 292 31.38 -5.56 16.33
CA TRP A 292 30.50 -4.49 16.84
C TRP A 292 29.02 -4.73 16.53
N THR A 293 28.13 -4.02 17.26
CA THR A 293 26.68 -3.96 16.99
C THR A 293 26.11 -2.57 17.26
N ASP A 294 25.16 -2.10 16.45
CA ASP A 294 24.46 -0.82 16.63
C ASP A 294 22.98 -0.96 16.24
N GLY A 295 22.08 -0.37 17.04
CA GLY A 295 20.64 -0.44 16.84
C GLY A 295 19.98 0.94 16.87
N PHE A 296 18.85 1.06 16.16
CA PHE A 296 18.09 2.29 16.09
C PHE A 296 16.58 2.03 16.09
N VAL A 297 15.86 3.05 16.54
CA VAL A 297 14.43 3.20 16.34
C VAL A 297 14.19 4.61 15.81
N ASN A 298 13.49 4.69 14.69
CA ASN A 298 13.19 5.94 14.01
C ASN A 298 11.68 6.11 13.88
N PHE A 299 11.19 7.29 14.23
CA PHE A 299 9.78 7.65 14.12
C PHE A 299 9.66 8.95 13.34
N GLY A 300 8.61 9.07 12.55
CA GLY A 300 8.37 10.31 11.85
C GLY A 300 7.04 10.34 11.12
N SER A 301 6.79 11.51 10.56
CA SER A 301 5.65 11.77 9.69
C SER A 301 6.11 12.58 8.49
N ASN A 302 5.43 12.37 7.37
CA ASN A 302 5.70 13.11 6.14
C ASN A 302 4.40 13.50 5.46
N ASP A 303 4.26 14.79 5.19
CA ASP A 303 3.21 15.35 4.36
C ASP A 303 3.59 15.20 2.89
N THR A 304 2.65 14.72 2.09
CA THR A 304 2.81 14.58 0.64
C THR A 304 2.14 15.74 -0.10
N ARG A 305 2.68 16.15 -1.25
CA ARG A 305 2.12 17.30 -2.00
C ARG A 305 0.74 17.03 -2.59
N HIS A 306 0.46 15.77 -2.94
CA HIS A 306 -0.78 15.35 -3.62
C HIS A 306 -1.38 14.05 -3.06
N GLY A 307 -0.77 13.48 -2.02
CA GLY A 307 -1.24 12.25 -1.37
C GLY A 307 -1.79 12.51 0.03
N ARG A 308 -2.03 11.43 0.77
CA ARG A 308 -2.27 11.50 2.22
C ARG A 308 -0.94 11.54 2.97
N GLY A 309 -0.93 12.23 4.11
CA GLY A 309 0.18 12.17 5.07
C GLY A 309 0.50 10.72 5.46
N THR A 310 1.77 10.46 5.72
CA THR A 310 2.27 9.13 6.08
C THR A 310 2.97 9.20 7.43
N ASP A 311 2.58 8.34 8.36
CA ASP A 311 3.26 8.12 9.63
C ASP A 311 4.07 6.82 9.54
N PHE A 312 5.29 6.82 10.05
CA PHE A 312 6.16 5.64 9.97
C PHE A 312 6.90 5.34 11.26
N THR A 313 7.24 4.07 11.42
CA THR A 313 8.19 3.58 12.42
C THR A 313 9.16 2.63 11.73
N THR A 314 10.46 2.92 11.83
CA THR A 314 11.52 2.07 11.31
C THR A 314 12.40 1.61 12.46
N VAL A 315 12.66 0.32 12.55
CA VAL A 315 13.63 -0.25 13.48
C VAL A 315 14.72 -0.93 12.70
N GLY A 316 15.93 -0.97 13.25
CA GLY A 316 16.96 -1.80 12.66
C GLY A 316 18.13 -2.06 13.58
N LEU A 317 18.87 -3.09 13.22
CA LEU A 317 20.03 -3.60 13.92
C LEU A 317 21.11 -3.90 12.87
N SER A 318 22.32 -3.46 13.14
CA SER A 318 23.50 -3.78 12.34
C SER A 318 24.57 -4.36 13.24
N GLY A 319 25.42 -5.21 12.69
CA GLY A 319 26.61 -5.69 13.36
C GLY A 319 27.65 -6.17 12.37
N GLY A 320 28.89 -6.24 12.79
CA GLY A 320 29.98 -6.59 11.90
C GLY A 320 31.26 -6.95 12.61
N LEU A 321 32.29 -7.15 11.80
CA LEU A 321 33.66 -7.40 12.25
C LEU A 321 34.63 -6.64 11.36
N ASP A 322 35.72 -6.18 11.96
CA ASP A 322 36.77 -5.45 11.27
C ASP A 322 38.17 -5.94 11.67
N TYR A 323 39.08 -5.88 10.70
CA TYR A 323 40.46 -6.29 10.80
C TYR A 323 41.39 -5.14 10.44
N ARG A 324 42.28 -4.78 11.36
CA ARG A 324 43.33 -3.77 11.17
C ARG A 324 44.49 -4.38 10.38
N VAL A 325 44.52 -4.09 9.09
CA VAL A 325 45.54 -4.59 8.15
C VAL A 325 46.89 -3.89 8.40
N SER A 326 46.86 -2.60 8.73
CA SER A 326 48.03 -1.80 9.08
C SER A 326 47.63 -0.67 10.02
N SER A 327 48.59 0.13 10.48
CA SER A 327 48.30 1.37 11.23
C SER A 327 47.53 2.41 10.40
N ALA A 328 47.49 2.26 9.07
CA ALA A 328 46.82 3.19 8.17
C ALA A 328 45.52 2.63 7.57
N LEU A 329 45.24 1.32 7.68
CA LEU A 329 44.10 0.69 7.01
C LEU A 329 43.40 -0.34 7.90
N THR A 330 42.09 -0.16 8.04
CA THR A 330 41.17 -1.15 8.63
C THR A 330 40.10 -1.53 7.61
N LEU A 331 39.81 -2.82 7.50
CA LEU A 331 38.78 -3.37 6.62
C LEU A 331 37.74 -4.11 7.45
N GLY A 332 36.48 -4.11 7.05
CA GLY A 332 35.47 -4.89 7.73
C GLY A 332 34.29 -5.27 6.87
N VAL A 333 33.48 -6.15 7.45
CA VAL A 333 32.25 -6.67 6.85
C VAL A 333 31.15 -6.64 7.91
N GLY A 334 29.92 -6.46 7.48
CA GLY A 334 28.79 -6.51 8.41
C GLY A 334 27.48 -6.85 7.75
N LEU A 335 26.53 -7.18 8.61
CA LEU A 335 25.17 -7.53 8.28
C LEU A 335 24.22 -6.57 8.99
N GLY A 336 23.05 -6.36 8.38
CA GLY A 336 22.01 -5.53 8.94
C GLY A 336 20.63 -6.12 8.69
N TYR A 337 19.73 -5.86 9.62
CA TYR A 337 18.30 -6.10 9.48
C TYR A 337 17.53 -4.81 9.78
N GLY A 338 16.47 -4.56 9.03
CA GLY A 338 15.56 -3.44 9.25
C GLY A 338 14.11 -3.86 9.02
N ASN A 339 13.22 -3.26 9.79
CA ASN A 339 11.78 -3.38 9.60
C ASN A 339 11.15 -1.98 9.59
N ASP A 340 10.20 -1.77 8.69
CA ASP A 340 9.44 -0.53 8.55
C ASP A 340 7.95 -0.81 8.52
N ARG A 341 7.19 0.02 9.23
CA ARG A 341 5.75 0.12 9.06
C ARG A 341 5.38 1.56 8.77
N SER A 342 4.70 1.76 7.65
CA SER A 342 4.19 3.06 7.20
C SER A 342 2.65 3.01 7.06
N LEU A 343 1.95 3.93 7.72
CA LEU A 343 0.49 4.10 7.66
C LEU A 343 0.17 5.34 6.81
N ILE A 344 -0.78 5.21 5.89
CA ILE A 344 -1.12 6.23 4.90
C ILE A 344 -2.55 6.70 5.13
N GLY A 345 -2.72 8.00 5.38
CA GLY A 345 -4.02 8.61 5.59
C GLY A 345 -4.79 8.04 6.79
N SER A 346 -6.12 8.10 6.71
CA SER A 346 -7.04 7.69 7.77
C SER A 346 -7.72 6.34 7.52
N ASP A 347 -7.60 5.80 6.31
CA ASP A 347 -8.44 4.70 5.85
C ASP A 347 -7.73 3.33 5.98
N ASP A 348 -6.69 3.29 6.81
CA ASP A 348 -5.92 2.08 7.16
C ASP A 348 -5.15 1.48 5.96
N THR A 349 -4.81 2.32 4.97
CA THR A 349 -3.79 1.98 3.96
C THR A 349 -2.43 1.87 4.64
N ARG A 350 -1.66 0.82 4.33
CA ARG A 350 -0.36 0.59 4.96
C ARG A 350 0.64 -0.10 4.02
N SER A 351 1.91 0.14 4.29
CA SER A 351 3.04 -0.61 3.76
C SER A 351 3.89 -1.13 4.92
N ASP A 352 4.12 -2.43 4.93
CA ASP A 352 5.05 -3.11 5.82
C ASP A 352 6.29 -3.52 4.99
N ALA A 353 7.50 -3.38 5.53
CA ALA A 353 8.72 -3.72 4.82
C ALA A 353 9.77 -4.35 5.74
N ASP A 354 10.50 -5.33 5.21
CA ASP A 354 11.64 -5.97 5.85
C ASP A 354 12.87 -5.88 4.94
N ALA A 355 14.03 -5.59 5.51
CA ALA A 355 15.28 -5.47 4.78
C ALA A 355 16.40 -6.27 5.43
N ILE A 356 17.11 -7.08 4.65
CA ILE A 356 18.36 -7.73 5.06
C ILE A 356 19.48 -7.11 4.23
N SER A 357 20.57 -6.72 4.88
CA SER A 357 21.69 -6.01 4.27
C SER A 357 23.01 -6.70 4.56
N ALA A 358 23.94 -6.64 3.60
CA ALA A 358 25.33 -6.98 3.78
C ALA A 358 26.20 -5.83 3.27
N ALA A 359 27.28 -5.51 3.98
CA ALA A 359 28.18 -4.44 3.60
C ALA A 359 29.64 -4.81 3.82
N VAL A 360 30.49 -4.22 3.00
CA VAL A 360 31.93 -4.12 3.22
C VAL A 360 32.26 -2.67 3.53
N TYR A 361 33.24 -2.44 4.39
CA TYR A 361 33.64 -1.10 4.77
C TYR A 361 35.15 -1.02 5.01
N ALA A 362 35.70 0.19 4.89
CA ALA A 362 37.12 0.45 5.07
C ALA A 362 37.33 1.84 5.68
N SER A 363 38.35 1.97 6.52
CA SER A 363 38.84 3.27 7.00
C SER A 363 40.33 3.37 6.71
N PHE A 364 40.70 4.39 5.94
CA PHE A 364 42.06 4.69 5.51
C PHE A 364 42.56 5.99 6.13
N HIS A 365 43.76 5.96 6.69
CA HIS A 365 44.33 6.98 7.56
C HIS A 365 45.67 7.45 6.97
N PRO A 366 45.68 8.24 5.88
CA PRO A 366 46.92 8.65 5.22
C PRO A 366 47.80 9.55 6.10
N MET A 367 47.20 10.24 7.06
CA MET A 367 47.88 11.08 8.06
C MET A 367 47.21 10.84 9.42
N PRO A 368 47.88 11.09 10.55
CA PRO A 368 47.31 10.85 11.88
C PRO A 368 46.01 11.61 12.19
N GLN A 369 45.72 12.67 11.45
CA GLN A 369 44.56 13.54 11.62
C GLN A 369 43.57 13.45 10.46
N VAL A 370 43.87 12.72 9.39
CA VAL A 370 43.04 12.68 8.17
C VAL A 370 42.53 11.26 7.98
N PHE A 371 41.21 11.14 7.81
CA PHE A 371 40.52 9.86 7.67
C PHE A 371 39.66 9.86 6.41
N ILE A 372 39.70 8.74 5.69
CA ILE A 372 38.89 8.46 4.51
C ILE A 372 38.15 7.15 4.76
N ASP A 373 36.84 7.25 4.91
CA ASP A 373 35.97 6.14 5.28
C ASP A 373 35.05 5.79 4.12
N GLY A 374 34.95 4.50 3.81
CA GLY A 374 34.14 3.98 2.72
C GLY A 374 33.23 2.84 3.17
N VAL A 375 31.99 2.85 2.69
CA VAL A 375 31.01 1.77 2.87
C VAL A 375 30.42 1.43 1.51
N LEU A 376 30.30 0.15 1.20
CA LEU A 376 29.54 -0.36 0.07
C LEU A 376 28.71 -1.55 0.53
N GLY A 377 27.42 -1.54 0.25
CA GLY A 377 26.53 -2.60 0.66
C GLY A 377 25.40 -2.88 -0.31
N TYR A 378 24.74 -3.98 -0.04
CA TYR A 378 23.61 -4.49 -0.79
C TYR A 378 22.51 -4.91 0.18
N SER A 379 21.25 -4.62 -0.15
CA SER A 379 20.08 -5.03 0.61
C SER A 379 19.05 -5.73 -0.27
N TRP A 380 18.42 -6.75 0.30
CA TRP A 380 17.18 -7.35 -0.19
C TRP A 380 16.05 -6.82 0.68
N ILE A 381 14.99 -6.32 0.04
CA ILE A 381 13.85 -5.71 0.73
C ILE A 381 12.58 -6.40 0.25
N SER A 382 11.72 -6.82 1.16
CA SER A 382 10.38 -7.34 0.86
C SER A 382 9.33 -6.38 1.40
N PHE A 383 8.30 -6.10 0.61
CA PHE A 383 7.19 -5.23 0.98
C PHE A 383 5.87 -5.99 0.91
N ASP A 384 5.05 -5.79 1.94
CA ASP A 384 3.63 -6.14 1.95
C ASP A 384 2.80 -4.86 2.03
N SER A 385 1.76 -4.76 1.21
CA SER A 385 0.89 -3.60 1.16
C SER A 385 -0.58 -3.96 1.29
N ARG A 386 -1.32 -3.06 1.93
CA ARG A 386 -2.78 -3.06 1.93
C ARG A 386 -3.25 -1.65 1.61
N ARG A 387 -4.06 -1.50 0.56
CA ARG A 387 -4.58 -0.23 0.08
C ARG A 387 -6.09 -0.18 0.17
N TYR A 388 -6.61 0.88 0.77
CA TYR A 388 -8.05 1.15 0.77
C TYR A 388 -8.53 1.56 -0.63
N VAL A 389 -9.63 0.98 -1.10
CA VAL A 389 -10.17 1.25 -2.43
C VAL A 389 -11.25 2.34 -2.36
N THR A 390 -10.83 3.59 -2.57
CA THR A 390 -11.72 4.75 -2.46
C THR A 390 -12.81 4.84 -3.53
N ALA A 391 -12.60 4.20 -4.70
CA ALA A 391 -13.56 4.22 -5.81
C ALA A 391 -14.80 3.33 -5.54
N ASP A 392 -14.67 2.35 -4.65
CA ASP A 392 -15.77 1.50 -4.20
C ASP A 392 -15.52 1.02 -2.77
N PRO A 393 -16.07 1.73 -1.76
CA PRO A 393 -15.92 1.36 -0.36
C PRO A 393 -16.39 -0.07 -0.04
N SER A 394 -17.31 -0.64 -0.83
CA SER A 394 -17.80 -2.00 -0.62
C SER A 394 -16.76 -3.07 -1.01
N SER A 395 -15.81 -2.71 -1.88
CA SER A 395 -14.70 -3.59 -2.28
C SER A 395 -13.60 -3.74 -1.21
N GLY A 396 -13.63 -2.88 -0.18
CA GLY A 396 -12.72 -2.92 0.97
C GLY A 396 -11.28 -2.58 0.59
N TYR A 397 -10.40 -3.59 0.62
CA TYR A 397 -8.96 -3.42 0.46
C TYR A 397 -8.39 -4.24 -0.69
N ALA A 398 -7.44 -3.64 -1.40
CA ALA A 398 -6.50 -4.33 -2.27
C ALA A 398 -5.22 -4.66 -1.49
N ARG A 399 -4.60 -5.80 -1.77
CA ARG A 399 -3.37 -6.28 -1.12
C ARG A 399 -2.35 -6.68 -2.15
N GLY A 400 -1.08 -6.39 -1.93
CA GLY A 400 0.00 -6.80 -2.82
C GLY A 400 1.31 -6.96 -2.08
N SER A 401 2.21 -7.75 -2.66
CA SER A 401 3.57 -7.95 -2.17
C SER A 401 4.55 -7.68 -3.30
N ARG A 402 5.68 -7.04 -3.00
CA ARG A 402 6.76 -6.83 -3.98
C ARG A 402 8.12 -6.92 -3.31
N ASP A 403 9.11 -7.36 -4.06
CA ASP A 403 10.50 -7.35 -3.63
C ASP A 403 11.25 -6.15 -4.23
N ALA A 404 12.37 -5.80 -3.61
CA ALA A 404 13.29 -4.81 -4.12
C ALA A 404 14.74 -5.17 -3.78
N SER A 405 15.64 -4.76 -4.66
CA SER A 405 17.09 -4.84 -4.49
C SER A 405 17.68 -3.45 -4.35
N GLN A 406 18.60 -3.27 -3.42
CA GLN A 406 19.20 -1.97 -3.14
C GLN A 406 20.72 -2.08 -3.06
N VAL A 407 21.43 -1.23 -3.80
CA VAL A 407 22.86 -0.98 -3.60
C VAL A 407 22.99 0.35 -2.87
N PHE A 408 23.77 0.40 -1.80
CA PHE A 408 24.04 1.64 -1.07
C PHE A 408 25.53 1.82 -0.84
N GLY A 409 25.97 3.07 -0.70
CA GLY A 409 27.37 3.37 -0.43
C GLY A 409 27.58 4.76 0.13
N SER A 410 28.63 4.89 0.92
CA SER A 410 29.01 6.13 1.58
C SER A 410 30.52 6.35 1.44
N LEU A 411 30.91 7.60 1.23
CA LEU A 411 32.30 8.04 1.28
C LEU A 411 32.39 9.27 2.18
N THR A 412 33.18 9.19 3.25
CA THR A 412 33.42 10.28 4.19
C THR A 412 34.90 10.65 4.18
N GLY A 413 35.19 11.95 4.12
CA GLY A 413 36.53 12.50 4.37
C GLY A 413 36.46 13.42 5.59
N SER A 414 37.33 13.19 6.58
CA SER A 414 37.34 13.98 7.82
C SER A 414 38.74 14.38 8.25
N TYR A 415 38.82 15.51 8.96
CA TYR A 415 40.05 15.97 9.62
C TYR A 415 39.78 16.08 11.13
N GLU A 416 40.54 15.38 11.96
CA GLU A 416 40.37 15.38 13.41
C GLU A 416 41.43 16.24 14.10
N HIS A 417 40.97 17.27 14.82
CA HIS A 417 41.78 18.09 15.69
C HIS A 417 41.46 17.80 17.14
N ARG A 418 42.47 17.34 17.91
CA ARG A 418 42.33 17.07 19.35
C ARG A 418 43.13 18.07 20.17
N GLN A 419 42.47 18.70 21.15
CA GLN A 419 43.09 19.61 22.11
C GLN A 419 42.62 19.25 23.53
N GLY A 420 43.51 18.64 24.32
CA GLY A 420 43.15 18.08 25.62
C GLY A 420 42.05 17.02 25.46
N ASN A 421 40.91 17.22 26.12
CA ASN A 421 39.78 16.30 26.09
C ASN A 421 38.79 16.59 24.96
N LEU A 422 38.97 17.69 24.21
CA LEU A 422 38.08 18.10 23.12
C LEU A 422 38.58 17.54 21.79
N LEU A 423 37.68 16.90 21.05
CA LEU A 423 37.83 16.58 19.62
C LEU A 423 36.93 17.52 18.81
N LEU A 424 37.48 18.10 17.76
CA LEU A 424 36.72 18.76 16.70
C LEU A 424 37.07 18.11 15.36
N ALA A 425 36.05 17.67 14.63
CA ALA A 425 36.20 16.94 13.39
C ALA A 425 35.25 17.49 12.30
N PRO A 426 35.69 18.48 11.49
CA PRO A 426 35.02 18.81 10.25
C PRO A 426 35.11 17.64 9.26
N TYR A 427 34.04 17.43 8.49
CA TYR A 427 34.00 16.39 7.46
C TYR A 427 33.06 16.72 6.31
N GLY A 428 33.31 16.07 5.18
CA GLY A 428 32.39 15.96 4.05
C GLY A 428 31.99 14.51 3.84
N ARG A 429 30.73 14.27 3.47
CA ARG A 429 30.23 12.91 3.18
C ARG A 429 29.37 12.90 1.92
N LEU A 430 29.52 11.88 1.11
CA LEU A 430 28.61 11.56 0.00
C LEU A 430 27.92 10.23 0.29
N ASN A 431 26.60 10.23 0.34
CA ASN A 431 25.79 9.02 0.41
C ASN A 431 25.09 8.81 -0.92
N ALA A 432 25.03 7.55 -1.36
CA ALA A 432 24.29 7.16 -2.54
C ALA A 432 23.58 5.83 -2.34
N ALA A 433 22.38 5.68 -2.93
CA ALA A 433 21.70 4.41 -3.04
C ALA A 433 20.91 4.31 -4.35
N ILE A 434 20.82 3.10 -4.88
CA ILE A 434 19.98 2.77 -6.04
C ILE A 434 19.11 1.59 -5.62
N THR A 435 17.80 1.78 -5.66
CA THR A 435 16.81 0.75 -5.34
C THR A 435 16.04 0.40 -6.60
N ARG A 436 16.00 -0.89 -6.95
CA ARG A 436 15.13 -1.43 -8.00
C ARG A 436 14.03 -2.22 -7.33
N PHE A 437 12.79 -1.80 -7.55
CA PHE A 437 11.61 -2.47 -7.06
C PHE A 437 10.98 -3.26 -8.20
N ASP A 438 10.59 -4.50 -7.90
CA ASP A 438 9.98 -5.40 -8.88
C ASP A 438 8.50 -5.03 -9.09
N ALA A 439 8.00 -5.31 -10.29
CA ALA A 439 6.58 -5.18 -10.59
C ALA A 439 5.72 -6.13 -9.73
N PHE A 440 4.51 -5.71 -9.38
CA PHE A 440 3.54 -6.55 -8.67
C PHE A 440 2.11 -6.22 -9.04
N SER A 441 1.21 -7.18 -8.86
CA SER A 441 -0.24 -6.97 -9.00
C SER A 441 -0.93 -7.15 -7.68
N GLU A 442 -1.87 -6.26 -7.38
CA GLU A 442 -2.74 -6.42 -6.23
C GLU A 442 -3.76 -7.54 -6.42
N SER A 443 -4.21 -8.09 -5.30
CA SER A 443 -5.34 -8.99 -5.16
C SER A 443 -6.39 -8.36 -4.23
N GLY A 444 -7.67 -8.68 -4.42
CA GLY A 444 -8.76 -7.96 -3.74
C GLY A 444 -9.04 -6.59 -4.38
N GLY A 445 -9.97 -5.81 -3.84
CA GLY A 445 -10.36 -4.50 -4.41
C GLY A 445 -11.15 -4.56 -5.72
N GLY A 446 -11.57 -5.75 -6.16
CA GLY A 446 -12.38 -5.97 -7.35
C GLY A 446 -11.74 -5.42 -8.62
N MET A 447 -12.52 -4.70 -9.43
CA MET A 447 -12.06 -4.07 -10.67
C MET A 447 -11.14 -2.84 -10.46
N TYR A 448 -10.83 -2.50 -9.21
CA TYR A 448 -9.90 -1.42 -8.88
C TYR A 448 -8.56 -1.91 -8.33
N ALA A 449 -8.31 -3.22 -8.41
CA ALA A 449 -6.99 -3.79 -8.23
C ALA A 449 -6.04 -3.22 -9.30
N LEU A 450 -4.82 -2.88 -8.88
CA LEU A 450 -3.82 -2.28 -9.75
C LEU A 450 -2.64 -3.23 -9.97
N HIS A 451 -2.04 -3.10 -11.14
CA HIS A 451 -0.71 -3.60 -11.45
C HIS A 451 0.27 -2.43 -11.40
N TYR A 452 1.32 -2.58 -10.61
CA TYR A 452 2.43 -1.64 -10.47
C TYR A 452 3.62 -2.19 -11.24
N GLY A 453 4.15 -1.41 -12.17
CA GLY A 453 5.33 -1.78 -12.94
C GLY A 453 6.63 -1.73 -12.12
N ASP A 454 7.71 -2.14 -12.76
CA ASP A 454 9.07 -1.99 -12.22
C ASP A 454 9.38 -0.52 -11.96
N GLN A 455 10.15 -0.26 -10.91
CA GLN A 455 10.54 1.09 -10.54
C GLN A 455 12.00 1.14 -10.12
N THR A 456 12.71 2.19 -10.53
CA THR A 456 14.06 2.48 -10.03
C THR A 456 14.08 3.82 -9.31
N GLN A 457 14.58 3.83 -8.09
CA GLN A 457 14.78 5.03 -7.29
C GLN A 457 16.27 5.24 -7.08
N ARG A 458 16.72 6.49 -7.25
CA ARG A 458 18.10 6.89 -6.99
C ARG A 458 18.11 7.92 -5.87
N TYR A 459 19.03 7.74 -4.96
CA TYR A 459 19.25 8.60 -3.81
C TYR A 459 20.72 9.05 -3.83
N VAL A 460 20.98 10.35 -3.82
CA VAL A 460 22.31 10.94 -3.65
C VAL A 460 22.20 12.16 -2.75
N THR A 461 22.99 12.17 -1.68
CA THR A 461 23.00 13.23 -0.68
C THR A 461 24.42 13.57 -0.30
N SER A 462 24.78 14.85 -0.35
CA SER A 462 26.03 15.34 0.22
C SER A 462 25.79 15.93 1.60
N PHE A 463 26.75 15.75 2.50
CA PHE A 463 26.77 16.39 3.80
C PHE A 463 28.06 17.18 3.98
N LEU A 464 27.93 18.34 4.59
CA LEU A 464 29.02 19.07 5.22
C LEU A 464 28.71 19.14 6.71
N GLY A 465 29.61 18.64 7.55
CA GLY A 465 29.33 18.51 8.97
C GLY A 465 30.51 18.83 9.87
N LEU A 466 30.17 19.09 11.13
CA LEU A 466 31.12 19.22 12.23
C LEU A 466 30.70 18.23 13.31
N ARG A 467 31.65 17.40 13.73
CA ARG A 467 31.53 16.52 14.90
C ARG A 467 32.39 17.07 16.03
N SER A 468 31.86 17.06 17.23
CA SER A 468 32.55 17.44 18.46
C SER A 468 32.34 16.36 19.51
N SER A 469 33.38 16.03 20.26
CA SER A 469 33.27 15.17 21.45
C SER A 469 34.16 15.69 22.57
N TYR A 470 33.77 15.42 23.82
CA TYR A 470 34.55 15.85 24.98
C TYR A 470 34.67 14.74 26.01
N ASP A 471 35.88 14.28 26.31
CA ASP A 471 36.08 13.17 27.25
C ASP A 471 35.99 13.65 28.71
N LEU A 472 34.97 13.17 29.43
CA LEU A 472 34.76 13.44 30.85
C LEU A 472 35.15 12.21 31.68
N PRO A 473 36.32 12.23 32.36
CA PRO A 473 36.67 11.18 33.31
C PRO A 473 35.74 11.25 34.52
N THR A 474 35.15 10.12 34.90
CA THR A 474 34.32 9.97 36.09
C THR A 474 34.95 8.95 37.05
N SER A 475 34.46 8.88 38.29
CA SER A 475 34.97 7.90 39.26
C SER A 475 34.68 6.45 38.90
N TRP A 476 33.70 6.21 38.02
CA TRP A 476 33.22 4.89 37.63
C TRP A 476 33.54 4.55 36.16
N GLY A 477 34.06 5.49 35.37
CA GLY A 477 34.33 5.27 33.95
C GLY A 477 34.70 6.55 33.20
N MET A 478 34.40 6.56 31.91
CA MET A 478 34.57 7.71 31.02
C MET A 478 33.25 7.96 30.32
N VAL A 479 32.81 9.22 30.30
CA VAL A 479 31.63 9.66 29.57
C VAL A 479 32.09 10.63 28.49
N THR A 480 31.76 10.35 27.25
CA THR A 480 32.14 11.17 26.10
C THR A 480 30.86 11.69 25.44
N PRO A 481 30.33 12.85 25.88
CA PRO A 481 29.29 13.55 25.13
C PRO A 481 29.75 13.86 23.70
N THR A 482 28.82 13.70 22.75
CA THR A 482 29.03 13.96 21.33
C THR A 482 27.98 14.92 20.80
N LEU A 483 28.40 15.88 19.98
CA LEU A 483 27.54 16.77 19.21
C LEU A 483 27.91 16.65 17.74
N ARG A 484 26.91 16.55 16.87
CA ARG A 484 27.09 16.62 15.43
C ARG A 484 26.06 17.56 14.82
N ILE A 485 26.54 18.42 13.93
CA ILE A 485 25.72 19.30 13.10
C ILE A 485 26.08 19.00 11.65
N GLU A 486 25.08 18.72 10.83
CA GLU A 486 25.24 18.39 9.40
C GLU A 486 24.32 19.27 8.56
N TRP A 487 24.84 19.95 7.56
CA TRP A 487 24.05 20.46 6.44
C TRP A 487 24.02 19.42 5.34
N GLY A 488 22.82 19.01 4.91
CA GLY A 488 22.58 18.02 3.87
C GLY A 488 21.94 18.63 2.62
N HIS A 489 22.38 18.20 1.45
CA HIS A 489 21.76 18.53 0.16
C HIS A 489 21.43 17.27 -0.64
N ASN A 490 20.16 17.11 -1.01
CA ASN A 490 19.65 16.00 -1.80
C ASN A 490 19.67 16.36 -3.29
N PHE A 491 20.42 15.60 -4.09
CA PHE A 491 20.48 15.74 -5.55
C PHE A 491 19.47 14.83 -6.28
N SER A 492 18.76 14.01 -5.51
CA SER A 492 17.83 13.01 -6.02
C SER A 492 16.57 13.66 -6.60
N ASN A 493 16.25 13.31 -7.84
CA ASN A 493 14.96 13.67 -8.44
C ASN A 493 13.91 12.61 -8.13
N SER A 494 12.64 12.99 -8.31
CA SER A 494 11.51 12.06 -8.23
C SER A 494 11.64 10.92 -9.27
N GLY A 495 11.32 9.71 -8.83
CA GLY A 495 11.10 8.58 -9.72
C GLY A 495 9.68 8.57 -10.28
N GLY A 496 9.36 7.54 -11.07
CA GLY A 496 7.99 7.29 -11.48
C GLY A 496 7.73 5.80 -11.65
N VAL A 497 6.49 5.41 -11.40
CA VAL A 497 5.98 4.05 -11.58
C VAL A 497 4.82 4.08 -12.55
N ASP A 498 4.80 3.09 -13.44
CA ASP A 498 3.68 2.89 -14.36
C ASP A 498 2.63 1.99 -13.68
N LEU A 499 1.36 2.36 -13.84
CA LEU A 499 0.21 1.74 -13.20
C LEU A 499 -0.79 1.31 -14.28
N SER A 500 -1.47 0.20 -14.06
CA SER A 500 -2.61 -0.22 -14.87
C SER A 500 -3.63 -0.96 -13.99
N TYR A 501 -4.86 -1.11 -14.48
CA TYR A 501 -5.84 -1.95 -13.81
C TYR A 501 -5.51 -3.43 -14.03
N ALA A 502 -5.41 -4.19 -12.93
CA ALA A 502 -4.90 -5.57 -12.95
C ALA A 502 -5.76 -6.54 -13.79
N ASP A 503 -7.05 -6.26 -13.92
CA ASP A 503 -8.00 -7.03 -14.75
C ASP A 503 -8.05 -6.58 -16.21
N LEU A 504 -7.42 -5.46 -16.57
CA LEU A 504 -7.43 -4.89 -17.92
C LEU A 504 -6.09 -5.12 -18.63
N VAL A 505 -5.87 -6.35 -19.10
CA VAL A 505 -4.69 -6.68 -19.91
C VAL A 505 -4.68 -5.85 -21.20
N GLY A 506 -3.63 -5.07 -21.42
CA GLY A 506 -3.52 -4.16 -22.56
C GLY A 506 -4.36 -2.89 -22.45
N GLY A 507 -4.89 -2.59 -21.26
CA GLY A 507 -5.61 -1.35 -20.97
C GLY A 507 -4.72 -0.11 -20.88
N PRO A 508 -5.29 1.06 -20.50
CA PRO A 508 -4.54 2.29 -20.32
C PRO A 508 -3.44 2.15 -19.26
N VAL A 509 -2.27 2.73 -19.54
CA VAL A 509 -1.17 2.85 -18.60
C VAL A 509 -1.13 4.28 -18.06
N TYR A 510 -1.03 4.41 -16.75
CA TYR A 510 -0.99 5.68 -16.03
C TYR A 510 0.37 5.83 -15.36
N ARG A 511 1.00 7.00 -15.45
CA ARG A 511 2.29 7.22 -14.81
C ARG A 511 2.15 8.06 -13.55
N LEU A 512 2.59 7.51 -12.43
CA LEU A 512 2.66 8.20 -11.15
C LEU A 512 4.08 8.68 -10.91
N ASN A 513 4.26 9.99 -10.74
CA ASN A 513 5.54 10.57 -10.33
C ASN A 513 5.57 10.67 -8.80
N THR A 514 6.66 10.21 -8.20
CA THR A 514 6.79 10.12 -6.75
C THR A 514 7.18 11.47 -6.18
N ASP A 515 6.88 11.74 -4.91
CA ASP A 515 7.25 13.02 -4.30
C ASP A 515 8.78 13.12 -4.16
N PRO A 516 9.40 14.26 -4.52
CA PRO A 516 10.82 14.46 -4.31
C PRO A 516 11.14 14.58 -2.81
N LEU A 517 12.37 14.24 -2.44
CA LEU A 517 12.90 14.53 -1.11
C LEU A 517 13.06 16.04 -0.92
N SER A 518 13.08 16.50 0.34
CA SER A 518 13.44 17.90 0.62
C SER A 518 14.86 18.19 0.12
N SER A 519 15.08 19.32 -0.56
CA SER A 519 16.36 19.60 -1.20
C SER A 519 17.47 19.90 -0.20
N ASN A 520 17.16 20.61 0.89
CA ASN A 520 18.13 21.03 1.89
C ASN A 520 17.56 20.81 3.29
N PHE A 521 18.41 20.31 4.19
CA PHE A 521 18.04 20.07 5.57
C PHE A 521 19.27 20.17 6.47
N VAL A 522 19.04 20.38 7.76
CA VAL A 522 20.08 20.39 8.78
C VAL A 522 19.79 19.28 9.79
N ASN A 523 20.74 18.40 10.04
CA ASN A 523 20.64 17.45 11.14
C ASN A 523 21.39 17.97 12.36
N VAL A 524 20.79 17.74 13.52
CA VAL A 524 21.45 17.88 14.82
C VAL A 524 21.39 16.53 15.52
N ASP A 525 22.54 16.00 15.91
CA ASP A 525 22.68 14.74 16.63
C ASP A 525 23.41 15.00 17.95
N LEU A 526 22.77 14.60 19.04
CA LEU A 526 23.25 14.69 20.42
C LEU A 526 23.38 13.29 20.97
N GLY A 527 24.54 12.95 21.52
CA GLY A 527 24.79 11.63 22.05
C GLY A 527 25.80 11.61 23.19
N ALA A 528 26.01 10.42 23.73
CA ALA A 528 27.05 10.17 24.70
C ALA A 528 27.50 8.71 24.60
N ASP A 529 28.81 8.51 24.63
CA ASP A 529 29.43 7.20 24.80
C ASP A 529 29.84 7.04 26.27
N ILE A 530 29.42 5.93 26.89
CA ILE A 530 29.58 5.67 28.32
C ILE A 530 30.37 4.39 28.50
N SER A 531 31.58 4.49 29.05
CA SER A 531 32.39 3.35 29.46
C SER A 531 31.89 2.84 30.81
N LEU A 532 31.19 1.70 30.81
CA LEU A 532 30.60 1.07 32.01
C LEU A 532 31.61 0.17 32.76
N SER A 533 32.65 -0.29 32.07
CA SER A 533 33.77 -1.06 32.63
C SER A 533 34.93 -1.11 31.62
N LYS A 534 36.04 -1.80 31.95
CA LYS A 534 37.11 -2.09 30.98
C LYS A 534 36.62 -2.89 29.76
N LEU A 535 35.41 -3.45 29.78
CA LEU A 535 34.90 -4.34 28.74
C LEU A 535 33.71 -3.77 27.97
N TRP A 536 32.99 -2.75 28.45
CA TRP A 536 31.70 -2.36 27.87
C TRP A 536 31.57 -0.85 27.65
N LEU A 537 31.10 -0.46 26.46
CA LEU A 537 30.77 0.91 26.07
C LEU A 537 29.32 0.97 25.55
N LEU A 538 28.51 1.80 26.20
CA LEU A 538 27.11 2.08 25.83
C LEU A 538 27.05 3.42 25.11
N GLY A 539 26.59 3.42 23.86
CA GLY A 539 26.31 4.62 23.09
C GLY A 539 24.80 4.92 23.11
N ILE A 540 24.44 6.14 23.45
CA ILE A 540 23.07 6.65 23.32
C ILE A 540 23.07 7.89 22.44
N GLY A 541 22.04 8.07 21.63
CA GLY A 541 21.97 9.23 20.75
C GLY A 541 20.55 9.58 20.34
N TYR A 542 20.36 10.86 20.04
CA TYR A 542 19.13 11.44 19.52
C TYR A 542 19.48 12.34 18.35
N LYS A 543 18.83 12.09 17.21
CA LYS A 543 18.98 12.88 15.99
C LYS A 543 17.62 13.44 15.58
N THR A 544 17.62 14.74 15.24
CA THR A 544 16.48 15.45 14.64
C THR A 544 16.91 16.15 13.37
N SER A 545 15.98 16.35 12.44
CA SER A 545 16.19 17.08 11.18
C SER A 545 15.36 18.37 11.15
N LEU A 546 15.98 19.47 10.72
CA LEU A 546 15.41 20.81 10.62
C LEU A 546 15.39 21.26 9.14
N GLY A 547 14.38 22.04 8.75
CA GLY A 547 14.31 22.65 7.40
C GLY A 547 13.79 21.73 6.29
N ALA A 548 13.55 20.45 6.58
CA ALA A 548 12.89 19.53 5.66
C ALA A 548 11.39 19.85 5.59
N SER A 549 10.98 20.69 4.62
CA SER A 549 9.57 21.09 4.46
C SER A 549 8.65 19.87 4.38
N GLY A 550 7.71 19.73 5.32
CA GLY A 550 6.73 18.65 5.30
C GLY A 550 7.22 17.31 5.87
N GLU A 551 8.46 17.22 6.35
CA GLU A 551 9.02 15.97 6.90
C GLU A 551 9.51 16.19 8.34
N GLN A 552 8.98 15.39 9.26
CA GLN A 552 9.43 15.33 10.65
C GLN A 552 10.05 13.97 10.92
N ASN A 553 11.30 13.97 11.39
CA ASN A 553 12.06 12.75 11.61
C ASN A 553 12.77 12.81 12.96
N GLN A 554 12.49 11.83 13.83
CA GLN A 554 13.05 11.72 15.17
C GLN A 554 13.65 10.33 15.36
N LEU A 555 14.97 10.28 15.49
CA LEU A 555 15.73 9.04 15.53
C LEU A 555 16.41 8.89 16.88
N PHE A 556 16.06 7.81 17.59
CA PHE A 556 16.70 7.39 18.82
C PHE A 556 17.62 6.20 18.57
N ARG A 557 18.80 6.22 19.18
CA ARG A 557 19.82 5.19 18.99
C ARG A 557 20.28 4.61 20.31
N ILE A 558 20.56 3.32 20.26
CA ILE A 558 21.23 2.60 21.33
C ILE A 558 22.24 1.63 20.71
N GLY A 559 23.50 1.81 21.06
CA GLY A 559 24.61 0.94 20.63
C GLY A 559 25.29 0.34 21.85
N LEU A 560 25.69 -0.93 21.75
CA LEU A 560 26.45 -1.58 22.80
C LEU A 560 27.69 -2.25 22.19
N THR A 561 28.82 -1.99 22.82
CA THR A 561 30.16 -2.35 22.34
C THR A 561 30.89 -3.09 23.47
N SER A 562 31.38 -4.31 23.26
CA SER A 562 32.27 -5.03 24.20
C SER A 562 33.60 -5.63 23.72
N ARG A 563 34.60 -5.56 24.58
CA ARG A 563 35.96 -6.02 24.30
C ARG A 563 36.07 -7.54 24.46
N PHE A 564 36.73 -8.21 23.53
CA PHE A 564 37.31 -9.55 23.70
C PHE A 564 38.81 -9.43 23.51
#